data_AF-A0A7S2BEN6-F1
#
_entry.id   AF-A0A7S2BEN6-F1
#
_cell.length_a   1.000
_cell.length_b   1.000
_cell.length_c   1.000
_cell.angle_alpha   90.00
_cell.angle_beta   90.00
_cell.angle_gamma   90.00
#
_symmetry.space_group_name_H-M   'P 1'
#
loop_
_entity.id
_entity.type
_entity.pdbx_description
1 polymer ?
#
loop_
_entity_poly.entity_id
_entity_poly.type
_entity_poly.pdbx_seq_one_letter_code
_entity_poly.pdbx_strand_id
1 'polypeptide(L)'
;AFSCLSCTAEIYGSSLNSSFATYNGGAVYGAKSASISIEESQFRSNTANSGGVAYVDGSTLEVEGSVFDSNAANYGAVISSEADSTVILDGSSFNMNSANMVLDCVDYLVQLRDGYGDGWATENNPPEAPYNYLYIGDRNFTLKDGFEDTVVTCLAPGTYSPYVCDENAPWWAEIDISWSIYNLEEVMVISGGYFRACSNASWLNFTVDGNNGKGGVIYATSSTVTINASAFISNSANHIGGVVYASSSTLKINGSRFDFNVASNSGGALYVSSSTVLVYGSELTSNSASHGGAQYAKESRVSFYGSSFGNNTASSGTVLAHEHSDLTFINTHFTVAADTSAMFVDFAEVSVELSCATSVCLPGLYGQCEAF
;
A
#
# COMPACT_ATOMS: atom_id res chain seq x y z
N ALA A 1 -18.56 8.80 -15.37
CA ALA A 1 -18.02 7.50 -14.93
C ALA A 1 -18.50 6.41 -15.89
N PHE A 2 -17.59 5.53 -16.32
CA PHE A 2 -17.85 4.41 -17.21
C PHE A 2 -17.58 3.09 -16.49
N SER A 3 -18.38 2.07 -16.76
CA SER A 3 -18.17 0.72 -16.25
C SER A 3 -18.13 -0.25 -17.41
N CYS A 4 -17.05 -1.01 -17.51
CA CYS A 4 -16.78 -1.98 -18.56
C CYS A 4 -16.57 -3.36 -17.94
N LEU A 5 -17.45 -4.29 -18.27
CA LEU A 5 -17.37 -5.68 -17.82
C LEU A 5 -17.27 -6.56 -19.07
N SER A 6 -16.12 -7.22 -19.27
CA SER A 6 -15.87 -8.02 -20.48
C SER A 6 -16.12 -7.25 -21.77
N CYS A 7 -15.72 -5.98 -21.80
CA CYS A 7 -16.00 -5.06 -22.90
C CYS A 7 -14.72 -4.37 -23.39
N THR A 8 -14.82 -3.66 -24.52
CA THR A 8 -13.81 -2.71 -24.97
C THR A 8 -14.34 -1.29 -24.81
N ALA A 9 -13.54 -0.40 -24.23
CA ALA A 9 -13.86 1.01 -24.08
C ALA A 9 -12.69 1.87 -24.56
N GLU A 10 -13.01 2.91 -25.33
CA GLU A 10 -12.03 3.87 -25.87
C GLU A 10 -12.43 5.28 -25.43
N ILE A 11 -11.51 5.99 -24.79
CA ILE A 11 -11.67 7.37 -24.35
C ILE A 11 -10.61 8.20 -25.04
N TYR A 12 -11.01 8.91 -26.10
CA TYR A 12 -10.11 9.72 -26.91
C TYR A 12 -10.45 11.20 -26.80
N GLY A 13 -9.43 12.06 -26.63
CA GLY A 13 -9.59 13.53 -26.68
C GLY A 13 -10.58 14.11 -25.68
N SER A 14 -10.81 13.42 -24.55
CA SER A 14 -11.93 13.69 -23.65
C SER A 14 -11.46 14.34 -22.33
N SER A 15 -12.36 15.05 -21.65
CA SER A 15 -12.10 15.55 -20.30
C SER A 15 -13.13 15.04 -19.32
N LEU A 16 -12.66 14.32 -18.30
CA LEU A 16 -13.48 13.74 -17.24
C LEU A 16 -12.97 14.23 -15.89
N ASN A 17 -13.68 15.19 -15.32
CA ASN A 17 -13.25 15.86 -14.10
C ASN A 17 -14.28 15.71 -12.99
N SER A 18 -13.80 15.73 -11.74
CA SER A 18 -14.64 15.77 -10.54
C SER A 18 -15.62 14.60 -10.41
N SER A 19 -15.29 13.44 -10.99
CA SER A 19 -16.07 12.23 -10.78
C SER A 19 -15.79 11.66 -9.39
N PHE A 20 -16.82 11.13 -8.74
CA PHE A 20 -16.73 10.53 -7.41
C PHE A 20 -17.34 9.13 -7.41
N ALA A 21 -16.61 8.17 -6.87
CA ALA A 21 -17.13 6.84 -6.55
C ALA A 21 -16.86 6.53 -5.06
N THR A 22 -17.81 5.91 -4.37
CA THR A 22 -17.58 5.52 -2.97
C THR A 22 -16.51 4.44 -2.84
N TYR A 23 -16.41 3.55 -3.84
CA TYR A 23 -15.51 2.40 -3.80
C TYR A 23 -14.47 2.49 -4.91
N ASN A 24 -14.82 2.10 -6.14
CA ASN A 24 -13.82 1.84 -7.17
C ASN A 24 -14.06 2.68 -8.42
N GLY A 25 -12.97 3.15 -9.03
CA GLY A 25 -12.96 3.68 -10.40
C GLY A 25 -13.76 4.97 -10.54
N GLY A 26 -13.21 6.08 -10.02
CA GLY A 26 -13.94 7.35 -9.96
C GLY A 26 -14.46 7.80 -11.33
N ALA A 27 -13.70 7.59 -12.40
CA ALA A 27 -14.12 7.86 -13.77
C ALA A 27 -14.32 6.58 -14.61
N VAL A 28 -13.57 5.52 -14.35
CA VAL A 28 -13.53 4.31 -15.17
C VAL A 28 -13.41 3.07 -14.28
N TYR A 29 -14.26 2.09 -14.52
CA TYR A 29 -14.21 0.78 -13.90
C TYR A 29 -14.09 -0.29 -14.97
N GLY A 30 -13.07 -1.14 -14.90
CA GLY A 30 -12.85 -2.27 -15.79
C GLY A 30 -12.76 -3.58 -15.01
N ALA A 31 -13.57 -4.58 -15.37
CA ALA A 31 -13.42 -5.92 -14.81
C ALA A 31 -13.78 -7.02 -15.81
N LYS A 32 -13.47 -8.27 -15.42
CA LYS A 32 -13.81 -9.49 -16.18
C LYS A 32 -13.23 -9.46 -17.60
N SER A 33 -11.93 -9.23 -17.72
CA SER A 33 -11.25 -9.14 -19.02
C SER A 33 -11.73 -7.97 -19.87
N ALA A 34 -11.95 -6.81 -19.24
CA ALA A 34 -12.17 -5.57 -19.96
C ALA A 34 -10.87 -5.11 -20.65
N SER A 35 -11.01 -4.40 -21.77
CA SER A 35 -9.90 -3.71 -22.44
C SER A 35 -10.26 -2.24 -22.58
N ILE A 36 -9.46 -1.37 -21.97
CA ILE A 36 -9.75 0.06 -21.88
C ILE A 36 -8.56 0.83 -22.44
N SER A 37 -8.80 1.69 -23.43
CA SER A 37 -7.82 2.67 -23.92
C SER A 37 -8.23 4.09 -23.52
N ILE A 38 -7.25 4.87 -23.05
CA ILE A 38 -7.37 6.29 -22.75
C ILE A 38 -6.28 7.04 -23.52
N GLU A 39 -6.69 7.85 -24.47
CA GLU A 39 -5.78 8.54 -25.39
C GLU A 39 -6.05 10.04 -25.40
N GLU A 40 -5.00 10.84 -25.33
CA GLU A 40 -5.04 12.30 -25.46
C GLU A 40 -6.09 12.98 -24.56
N SER A 41 -6.32 12.41 -23.37
CA SER A 41 -7.44 12.76 -22.50
C SER A 41 -6.99 13.41 -21.19
N GLN A 42 -7.91 14.06 -20.48
CA GLN A 42 -7.63 14.80 -19.26
C GLN A 42 -8.56 14.37 -18.12
N PHE A 43 -7.97 14.01 -16.99
CA PHE A 43 -8.69 13.59 -15.79
C PHE A 43 -8.27 14.45 -14.60
N ARG A 44 -9.18 15.30 -14.13
CA ARG A 44 -8.89 16.20 -12.99
C ARG A 44 -9.79 15.97 -11.80
N SER A 45 -9.20 15.94 -10.61
CA SER A 45 -9.96 15.93 -9.35
C SER A 45 -10.99 14.80 -9.24
N ASN A 46 -10.75 13.67 -9.89
CA ASN A 46 -11.58 12.49 -9.71
C ASN A 46 -11.19 11.78 -8.42
N THR A 47 -12.18 11.16 -7.78
CA THR A 47 -12.07 10.63 -6.43
C THR A 47 -12.73 9.26 -6.31
N ALA A 48 -12.05 8.33 -5.63
CA ALA A 48 -12.59 7.01 -5.29
C ALA A 48 -11.88 6.46 -4.05
N ASN A 49 -12.35 5.36 -3.46
CA ASN A 49 -11.52 4.66 -2.47
C ASN A 49 -10.32 3.96 -3.15
N SER A 50 -10.55 3.33 -4.30
CA SER A 50 -9.54 2.68 -5.12
C SER A 50 -9.63 3.15 -6.57
N GLY A 51 -8.52 3.63 -7.14
CA GLY A 51 -8.49 4.12 -8.51
C GLY A 51 -9.31 5.38 -8.68
N GLY A 52 -8.78 6.52 -8.21
CA GLY A 52 -9.49 7.81 -8.27
C GLY A 52 -9.95 8.15 -9.69
N VAL A 53 -9.24 7.66 -10.71
CA VAL A 53 -9.68 7.69 -12.09
C VAL A 53 -10.12 6.31 -12.57
N ALA A 54 -9.23 5.32 -12.53
CA ALA A 54 -9.46 4.01 -13.10
C ALA A 54 -9.22 2.90 -12.08
N TYR A 55 -10.15 1.95 -12.02
CA TYR A 55 -9.96 0.68 -11.32
C TYR A 55 -10.03 -0.46 -12.35
N VAL A 56 -9.04 -1.35 -12.34
CA VAL A 56 -8.99 -2.52 -13.22
C VAL A 56 -8.75 -3.83 -12.46
N ASP A 57 -9.58 -4.82 -12.75
CA ASP A 57 -9.57 -6.15 -12.12
C ASP A 57 -9.58 -7.24 -13.21
N GLY A 58 -8.52 -8.04 -13.29
CA GLY A 58 -8.29 -9.01 -14.37
C GLY A 58 -8.50 -8.45 -15.77
N SER A 59 -8.04 -7.22 -16.01
CA SER A 59 -8.35 -6.41 -17.20
C SER A 59 -7.13 -5.64 -17.68
N THR A 60 -7.21 -5.09 -18.90
CA THR A 60 -6.15 -4.27 -19.50
C THR A 60 -6.56 -2.79 -19.53
N LEU A 61 -5.66 -1.92 -19.09
CA LEU A 61 -5.75 -0.47 -19.24
C LEU A 61 -4.52 0.05 -19.98
N GLU A 62 -4.74 0.71 -21.11
CA GLU A 62 -3.73 1.42 -21.88
C GLU A 62 -4.01 2.92 -21.81
N VAL A 63 -2.97 3.70 -21.56
CA VAL A 63 -3.04 5.15 -21.43
C VAL A 63 -1.94 5.78 -22.24
N GLU A 64 -2.30 6.62 -23.21
CA GLU A 64 -1.36 7.31 -24.09
C GLU A 64 -1.61 8.83 -24.07
N GLY A 65 -0.52 9.61 -23.97
CA GLY A 65 -0.54 11.06 -24.19
C GLY A 65 -1.52 11.83 -23.31
N SER A 66 -1.86 11.31 -22.13
CA SER A 66 -2.95 11.80 -21.30
C SER A 66 -2.46 12.51 -20.04
N VAL A 67 -3.31 13.36 -19.46
CA VAL A 67 -3.00 14.18 -18.28
C VAL A 67 -3.92 13.83 -17.11
N PHE A 68 -3.32 13.50 -15.98
CA PHE A 68 -4.00 13.16 -14.73
C PHE A 68 -3.55 14.14 -13.65
N ASP A 69 -4.44 15.04 -13.25
CA ASP A 69 -4.11 16.13 -12.34
C ASP A 69 -5.00 16.14 -11.10
N SER A 70 -4.39 16.21 -9.93
CA SER A 70 -5.11 16.40 -8.66
C SER A 70 -6.19 15.35 -8.36
N ASN A 71 -6.07 14.12 -8.88
CA ASN A 71 -6.97 13.02 -8.56
C ASN A 71 -6.61 12.42 -7.19
N ALA A 72 -7.58 11.84 -6.49
CA ALA A 72 -7.35 11.31 -5.15
C ALA A 72 -8.02 9.95 -4.93
N ALA A 73 -7.35 9.10 -4.16
CA ALA A 73 -7.93 7.87 -3.64
C ALA A 73 -7.25 7.46 -2.33
N ASN A 74 -7.59 6.30 -1.78
CA ASN A 74 -6.74 5.65 -0.77
C ASN A 74 -5.80 4.63 -1.40
N TYR A 75 -6.23 3.98 -2.48
CA TYR A 75 -5.41 3.01 -3.21
C TYR A 75 -5.33 3.42 -4.67
N GLY A 76 -4.19 3.98 -5.07
CA GLY A 76 -3.99 4.40 -6.46
C GLY A 76 -4.83 5.63 -6.77
N ALA A 77 -4.29 6.83 -6.51
CA ALA A 77 -5.03 8.07 -6.73
C ALA A 77 -5.52 8.25 -8.16
N VAL A 78 -4.86 7.60 -9.11
CA VAL A 78 -5.25 7.56 -10.52
C VAL A 78 -5.67 6.14 -10.89
N ILE A 79 -4.81 5.13 -10.69
CA ILE A 79 -5.05 3.75 -11.10
C ILE A 79 -4.93 2.80 -9.92
N SER A 80 -5.93 1.94 -9.74
CA SER A 80 -5.84 0.73 -8.93
C SER A 80 -5.97 -0.49 -9.84
N SER A 81 -5.02 -1.41 -9.79
CA SER A 81 -4.98 -2.61 -10.62
C SER A 81 -4.78 -3.88 -9.80
N GLU A 82 -5.61 -4.90 -10.03
CA GLU A 82 -5.50 -6.19 -9.36
C GLU A 82 -5.85 -7.41 -10.22
N ALA A 83 -5.63 -8.61 -9.66
CA ALA A 83 -5.98 -9.91 -10.24
C ALA A 83 -5.47 -10.16 -11.66
N ASP A 84 -4.14 -10.10 -11.85
CA ASP A 84 -3.47 -10.30 -13.13
C ASP A 84 -3.79 -9.23 -14.19
N SER A 85 -4.16 -8.02 -13.74
CA SER A 85 -4.37 -6.88 -14.64
C SER A 85 -3.09 -6.41 -15.32
N THR A 86 -3.25 -5.81 -16.50
CA THR A 86 -2.17 -5.18 -17.26
C THR A 86 -2.42 -3.68 -17.38
N VAL A 87 -1.45 -2.86 -16.96
CA VAL A 87 -1.50 -1.40 -17.09
C VAL A 87 -0.32 -0.94 -17.94
N ILE A 88 -0.58 -0.17 -18.99
CA ILE A 88 0.44 0.40 -19.88
C ILE A 88 0.23 1.91 -19.92
N LEU A 89 1.25 2.67 -19.53
CA LEU A 89 1.27 4.12 -19.56
C LEU A 89 2.36 4.57 -20.53
N ASP A 90 1.99 5.37 -21.53
CA ASP A 90 2.92 5.91 -22.52
C ASP A 90 2.73 7.41 -22.69
N GLY A 91 3.85 8.16 -22.65
CA GLY A 91 3.86 9.60 -22.92
C GLY A 91 2.93 10.45 -22.05
N SER A 92 2.57 10.00 -20.84
CA SER A 92 1.50 10.61 -20.03
C SER A 92 2.05 11.40 -18.83
N SER A 93 1.25 12.34 -18.31
CA SER A 93 1.64 13.22 -17.20
C SER A 93 0.70 13.07 -16.01
N PHE A 94 1.28 12.84 -14.84
CA PHE A 94 0.58 12.61 -13.58
C PHE A 94 1.06 13.64 -12.55
N ASN A 95 0.23 14.65 -12.29
CA ASN A 95 0.59 15.80 -11.47
C ASN A 95 -0.30 15.90 -10.23
N MET A 96 0.31 16.10 -9.06
CA MET A 96 -0.42 16.42 -7.83
C MET A 96 -1.50 15.40 -7.43
N ASN A 97 -1.39 14.14 -7.87
CA ASN A 97 -2.34 13.12 -7.47
C ASN A 97 -2.00 12.59 -6.07
N SER A 98 -3.01 12.26 -5.29
CA SER A 98 -2.84 12.03 -3.85
C SER A 98 -3.58 10.80 -3.32
N ALA A 99 -2.82 9.83 -2.82
CA ALA A 99 -3.32 8.75 -1.98
C ALA A 99 -3.42 9.22 -0.52
N ASN A 100 -4.36 10.12 -0.24
CA ASN A 100 -4.52 10.76 1.08
C ASN A 100 -5.98 11.21 1.29
N MET A 101 -6.93 10.34 0.98
CA MET A 101 -8.30 10.61 1.40
C MET A 101 -8.42 10.30 2.89
N VAL A 102 -9.08 11.17 3.64
CA VAL A 102 -9.39 10.89 5.04
C VAL A 102 -10.33 9.68 5.05
N LEU A 103 -9.88 8.57 5.63
CA LEU A 103 -10.73 7.43 5.86
C LEU A 103 -11.72 7.72 6.98
N ASP A 104 -12.99 7.37 6.76
CA ASP A 104 -13.98 7.29 7.82
C ASP A 104 -13.65 6.15 8.81
N CYS A 105 -13.09 5.05 8.30
CA CYS A 105 -12.59 3.93 9.09
C CYS A 105 -11.66 3.00 8.29
N VAL A 106 -10.88 2.20 9.02
CA VAL A 106 -9.97 1.15 8.53
C VAL A 106 -10.54 -0.21 8.92
N ASP A 107 -10.59 -1.15 7.99
CA ASP A 107 -11.05 -2.51 8.28
C ASP A 107 -9.98 -3.32 9.04
N TYR A 108 -10.44 -4.08 10.03
CA TYR A 108 -9.65 -5.03 10.81
C TYR A 108 -10.37 -6.37 10.86
N LEU A 109 -9.59 -7.45 10.84
CA LEU A 109 -10.09 -8.79 11.09
C LEU A 109 -9.99 -9.08 12.58
N VAL A 110 -11.11 -9.37 13.22
CA VAL A 110 -11.18 -9.77 14.62
C VAL A 110 -11.44 -11.26 14.66
N GLN A 111 -10.51 -12.01 15.23
CA GLN A 111 -10.66 -13.42 15.53
C GLN A 111 -10.96 -13.60 17.01
N LEU A 112 -11.95 -14.43 17.30
CA LEU A 112 -12.39 -14.82 18.63
C LEU A 112 -12.28 -16.34 18.70
N ARG A 113 -11.73 -16.88 19.78
CA ARG A 113 -11.64 -18.31 20.03
C ARG A 113 -12.02 -18.60 21.46
N ASP A 114 -12.75 -19.69 21.62
CA ASP A 114 -12.91 -20.34 22.92
C ASP A 114 -11.53 -20.70 23.49
N GLY A 115 -11.22 -20.15 24.66
CA GLY A 115 -9.92 -20.30 25.32
C GLY A 115 -9.63 -21.73 25.79
N TYR A 116 -10.66 -22.54 26.05
CA TYR A 116 -10.54 -23.92 26.54
C TYR A 116 -10.89 -24.98 25.48
N GLY A 117 -11.64 -24.61 24.44
CA GLY A 117 -11.96 -25.45 23.29
C GLY A 117 -13.02 -26.50 23.58
N ASP A 118 -13.81 -26.31 24.63
CA ASP A 118 -14.90 -27.17 25.07
C ASP A 118 -16.30 -26.65 24.70
N GLY A 119 -16.38 -25.47 24.08
CA GLY A 119 -17.61 -24.82 23.62
C GLY A 119 -18.29 -23.98 24.69
N TRP A 120 -19.50 -23.46 24.41
CA TRP A 120 -20.26 -22.65 25.37
C TRP A 120 -20.82 -23.52 26.53
N ALA A 121 -20.03 -23.68 27.59
CA ALA A 121 -20.29 -24.23 28.93
C ALA A 121 -20.64 -25.73 29.08
N THR A 122 -20.14 -26.34 30.17
CA THR A 122 -20.65 -27.60 30.78
C THR A 122 -20.86 -27.38 32.31
N GLU A 123 -21.70 -28.08 33.07
CA GLU A 123 -21.87 -29.55 33.16
C GLU A 123 -23.30 -30.08 32.88
N ASN A 124 -24.35 -29.23 32.75
CA ASN A 124 -25.75 -29.70 32.56
C ASN A 124 -26.69 -28.80 31.70
N ASN A 125 -26.13 -28.01 30.78
CA ASN A 125 -26.75 -27.37 29.60
C ASN A 125 -28.17 -26.73 29.72
N PRO A 126 -28.27 -25.40 29.92
CA PRO A 126 -29.36 -24.62 29.34
C PRO A 126 -28.89 -23.72 28.16
N PRO A 127 -29.75 -23.45 27.16
CA PRO A 127 -29.33 -23.04 25.80
C PRO A 127 -29.26 -21.52 25.56
N GLU A 128 -29.00 -20.68 26.56
CA GLU A 128 -29.18 -19.22 26.44
C GLU A 128 -28.10 -18.36 27.13
N ALA A 129 -26.82 -18.60 26.86
CA ALA A 129 -25.74 -17.87 27.53
C ALA A 129 -24.79 -17.11 26.58
N PRO A 130 -25.19 -15.94 26.04
CA PRO A 130 -24.33 -15.06 25.23
C PRO A 130 -23.41 -14.22 26.13
N TYR A 131 -22.45 -14.86 26.80
CA TYR A 131 -21.72 -14.27 27.93
C TYR A 131 -20.27 -13.91 27.65
N ASN A 132 -19.99 -13.58 26.39
CA ASN A 132 -18.64 -13.58 25.86
C ASN A 132 -18.52 -12.48 24.80
N TYR A 133 -18.37 -11.23 25.24
CA TYR A 133 -18.22 -10.07 24.35
C TYR A 133 -16.82 -9.47 24.41
N LEU A 134 -16.19 -9.35 23.23
CA LEU A 134 -15.07 -8.45 23.02
C LEU A 134 -15.61 -7.08 22.62
N TYR A 135 -15.20 -6.04 23.34
CA TYR A 135 -15.51 -4.66 23.02
C TYR A 135 -14.31 -3.98 22.38
N ILE A 136 -14.53 -3.21 21.32
CA ILE A 136 -13.54 -2.37 20.66
C ILE A 136 -14.20 -1.02 20.34
N GLY A 137 -13.95 -0.01 21.19
CA GLY A 137 -14.67 1.26 21.12
C GLY A 137 -16.17 1.04 21.34
N ASP A 138 -16.99 1.56 20.44
CA ASP A 138 -18.46 1.42 20.50
C ASP A 138 -18.97 0.09 19.92
N ARG A 139 -18.08 -0.81 19.48
CA ARG A 139 -18.43 -2.09 18.87
C ARG A 139 -18.27 -3.24 19.86
N ASN A 140 -19.12 -4.27 19.73
CA ASN A 140 -19.00 -5.52 20.46
C ASN A 140 -19.06 -6.73 19.50
N PHE A 141 -18.39 -7.82 19.88
CA PHE A 141 -18.29 -9.05 19.10
C PHE A 141 -18.44 -10.26 20.02
N THR A 142 -19.13 -11.30 19.56
CA THR A 142 -19.37 -12.54 20.31
C THR A 142 -19.13 -13.74 19.41
N LEU A 143 -18.78 -14.88 19.99
CA LEU A 143 -18.78 -16.17 19.28
C LEU A 143 -20.22 -16.54 18.91
N LYS A 144 -20.49 -16.99 17.67
CA LYS A 144 -21.84 -17.47 17.28
C LYS A 144 -22.03 -18.98 17.42
N ASP A 145 -20.99 -19.76 17.11
CA ASP A 145 -21.05 -21.24 17.05
C ASP A 145 -20.23 -21.94 18.15
N GLY A 146 -19.68 -21.15 19.08
CA GLY A 146 -19.12 -21.65 20.34
C GLY A 146 -17.63 -22.00 20.37
N PHE A 147 -16.95 -22.10 19.23
CA PHE A 147 -15.54 -22.52 19.17
C PHE A 147 -14.59 -21.44 18.62
N GLU A 148 -14.88 -20.90 17.44
CA GLU A 148 -14.12 -19.82 16.81
C GLU A 148 -15.08 -18.97 15.97
N ASP A 149 -14.86 -17.67 15.93
CA ASP A 149 -15.57 -16.76 15.04
C ASP A 149 -14.59 -15.71 14.50
N THR A 150 -14.82 -15.28 13.26
CA THR A 150 -13.99 -14.29 12.57
C THR A 150 -14.90 -13.24 11.96
N VAL A 151 -14.66 -11.98 12.31
CA VAL A 151 -15.48 -10.85 11.87
C VAL A 151 -14.62 -9.71 11.38
N VAL A 152 -14.97 -9.16 10.22
CA VAL A 152 -14.37 -7.92 9.72
C VAL A 152 -15.10 -6.74 10.34
N THR A 153 -14.36 -5.77 10.87
CA THR A 153 -14.91 -4.57 11.48
C THR A 153 -14.16 -3.31 11.08
N CYS A 154 -14.91 -2.24 10.83
CA CYS A 154 -14.35 -0.95 10.43
C CYS A 154 -14.19 -0.04 11.66
N LEU A 155 -12.95 0.36 11.96
CA LEU A 155 -12.60 1.20 13.09
C LEU A 155 -12.12 2.57 12.61
N ALA A 156 -12.66 3.65 13.17
CA ALA A 156 -12.21 5.00 12.85
C ALA A 156 -10.74 5.21 13.29
N PRO A 157 -9.97 6.08 12.64
CA PRO A 157 -8.64 6.43 13.12
C PRO A 157 -8.68 6.90 14.59
N GLY A 158 -7.83 6.32 15.44
CA GLY A 158 -7.85 6.57 16.88
C GLY A 158 -7.22 5.45 17.70
N THR A 159 -7.12 5.67 19.01
CA THR A 159 -6.59 4.66 19.94
C THR A 159 -7.73 3.90 20.59
N TYR A 160 -7.68 2.57 20.51
CA TYR A 160 -8.65 1.66 21.09
C TYR A 160 -8.03 0.85 22.22
N SER A 161 -8.84 0.57 23.24
CA SER A 161 -8.51 -0.30 24.37
C SER A 161 -9.48 -1.48 24.36
N PRO A 162 -9.21 -2.56 23.62
CA PRO A 162 -10.07 -3.73 23.63
C PRO A 162 -10.20 -4.31 25.03
N TYR A 163 -11.40 -4.76 25.38
CA TYR A 163 -11.63 -5.46 26.64
C TYR A 163 -12.72 -6.51 26.47
N VAL A 164 -12.61 -7.58 27.24
CA VAL A 164 -13.66 -8.59 27.35
C VAL A 164 -14.51 -8.22 28.56
N CYS A 165 -15.83 -8.25 28.40
CA CYS A 165 -16.75 -7.97 29.50
C CYS A 165 -18.03 -8.77 29.36
N ASP A 166 -18.54 -9.20 30.51
CA ASP A 166 -19.90 -9.64 30.65
C ASP A 166 -20.50 -9.12 31.97
N GLU A 167 -21.35 -8.10 31.86
CA GLU A 167 -22.02 -7.48 33.00
C GLU A 167 -23.13 -8.36 33.58
N ASN A 168 -23.59 -9.38 32.82
CA ASN A 168 -24.71 -10.25 33.18
C ASN A 168 -24.27 -11.69 33.50
N ALA A 169 -22.96 -11.98 33.45
CA ALA A 169 -22.40 -13.29 33.75
C ALA A 169 -22.75 -13.73 35.18
N PRO A 170 -23.38 -14.91 35.35
CA PRO A 170 -23.44 -15.57 36.64
C PRO A 170 -22.04 -15.81 37.23
N TRP A 171 -21.92 -15.90 38.55
CA TRP A 171 -20.65 -16.16 39.25
C TRP A 171 -19.96 -17.49 38.86
N TRP A 172 -20.71 -18.41 38.25
CA TRP A 172 -20.23 -19.69 37.73
C TRP A 172 -19.95 -19.67 36.23
N ALA A 173 -20.31 -18.59 35.52
CA ALA A 173 -20.03 -18.48 34.10
C ALA A 173 -18.53 -18.29 33.88
N GLU A 174 -18.00 -19.12 33.01
CA GLU A 174 -16.63 -19.05 32.52
C GLU A 174 -16.63 -18.08 31.32
N ILE A 175 -15.79 -17.03 31.39
CA ILE A 175 -15.70 -16.02 30.33
C ILE A 175 -14.37 -16.30 29.61
N ASP A 176 -14.39 -17.17 28.61
CA ASP A 176 -13.15 -17.68 28.02
C ASP A 176 -13.07 -17.39 26.53
N ILE A 177 -12.91 -16.11 26.20
CA ILE A 177 -12.51 -15.73 24.84
C ILE A 177 -11.06 -15.31 24.83
N SER A 178 -10.28 -16.01 24.02
CA SER A 178 -9.05 -15.46 23.45
C SER A 178 -9.37 -14.73 22.16
N TRP A 179 -8.72 -13.59 21.94
CA TRP A 179 -9.00 -12.76 20.78
C TRP A 179 -7.70 -12.28 20.14
N SER A 180 -7.76 -12.03 18.84
CA SER A 180 -6.66 -11.48 18.07
C SER A 180 -7.22 -10.53 17.01
N ILE A 181 -6.60 -9.37 16.89
CA ILE A 181 -6.97 -8.34 15.92
C ILE A 181 -5.85 -8.27 14.89
N TYR A 182 -6.21 -8.41 13.63
CA TYR A 182 -5.30 -8.33 12.49
C TYR A 182 -5.69 -7.16 11.61
N ASN A 183 -4.70 -6.51 10.99
CA ASN A 183 -4.97 -5.57 9.91
C ASN A 183 -5.32 -6.34 8.61
N LEU A 184 -5.66 -5.62 7.53
CA LEU A 184 -5.96 -6.21 6.22
C LEU A 184 -4.78 -6.90 5.54
N GLU A 185 -3.56 -6.74 6.05
CA GLU A 185 -2.37 -7.48 5.59
C GLU A 185 -2.15 -8.76 6.41
N GLU A 186 -3.14 -9.17 7.21
CA GLU A 186 -3.11 -10.35 8.07
C GLU A 186 -1.99 -10.32 9.13
N VAL A 187 -1.46 -9.14 9.44
CA VAL A 187 -0.49 -8.95 10.51
C VAL A 187 -1.25 -8.78 11.83
N MET A 188 -0.95 -9.64 12.79
CA MET A 188 -1.51 -9.53 14.15
C MET A 188 -1.05 -8.22 14.78
N VAL A 189 -2.00 -7.34 15.06
CA VAL A 189 -1.75 -6.04 15.70
C VAL A 189 -1.70 -6.20 17.21
N ILE A 190 -2.66 -6.94 17.74
CA ILE A 190 -2.76 -7.18 19.17
C ILE A 190 -3.59 -8.44 19.42
N SER A 191 -3.24 -9.16 20.48
CA SER A 191 -4.02 -10.27 20.98
C SER A 191 -4.19 -10.15 22.48
N GLY A 192 -5.23 -10.79 22.98
CA GLY A 192 -5.54 -10.81 24.40
C GLY A 192 -6.38 -12.01 24.76
N GLY A 193 -6.64 -12.13 26.05
CA GLY A 193 -7.46 -13.19 26.60
C GLY A 193 -8.36 -12.67 27.71
N TYR A 194 -8.72 -13.58 28.61
CA TYR A 194 -9.67 -13.36 29.68
C TYR A 194 -9.33 -12.22 30.64
N PHE A 195 -10.28 -11.29 30.82
CA PHE A 195 -10.31 -10.33 31.92
C PHE A 195 -11.66 -10.44 32.66
N ARG A 196 -11.66 -10.84 33.93
CA ARG A 196 -12.88 -10.87 34.79
C ARG A 196 -13.48 -9.50 35.09
N ALA A 197 -12.72 -8.43 34.84
CA ALA A 197 -13.16 -7.07 35.12
C ALA A 197 -13.56 -6.40 33.80
N CYS A 198 -14.79 -5.88 33.75
CA CYS A 198 -15.29 -4.96 32.72
C CYS A 198 -14.55 -3.62 32.78
N SER A 199 -13.25 -3.66 32.53
CA SER A 199 -12.37 -2.51 32.65
C SER A 199 -11.41 -2.52 31.47
N ASN A 200 -11.34 -1.38 30.79
CA ASN A 200 -10.35 -1.14 29.75
C ASN A 200 -8.95 -1.35 30.33
N ALA A 201 -8.28 -2.39 29.87
CA ALA A 201 -6.87 -2.60 30.14
C ALA A 201 -6.08 -1.63 29.25
N SER A 202 -5.72 -0.45 29.77
CA SER A 202 -4.97 0.57 28.99
C SER A 202 -3.60 0.09 28.51
N TRP A 203 -3.08 -1.01 29.07
CA TRP A 203 -1.86 -1.68 28.62
C TRP A 203 -2.05 -2.54 27.36
N LEU A 204 -3.29 -2.76 26.91
CA LEU A 204 -3.64 -3.42 25.64
C LEU A 204 -4.18 -2.41 24.61
N ASN A 205 -3.59 -1.22 24.55
CA ASN A 205 -4.01 -0.23 23.56
C ASN A 205 -3.39 -0.53 22.20
N PHE A 206 -4.17 -0.36 21.14
CA PHE A 206 -3.66 -0.26 19.77
C PHE A 206 -4.18 1.01 19.11
N THR A 207 -3.44 1.50 18.13
CA THR A 207 -3.83 2.68 17.35
C THR A 207 -4.21 2.24 15.95
N VAL A 208 -5.37 2.69 15.52
CA VAL A 208 -5.79 2.66 14.12
C VAL A 208 -5.23 3.91 13.46
N ASP A 209 -4.26 3.72 12.58
CA ASP A 209 -3.69 4.80 11.78
C ASP A 209 -4.59 5.07 10.57
N GLY A 210 -4.99 6.33 10.38
CA GLY A 210 -5.74 6.78 9.21
C GLY A 210 -4.85 6.99 7.98
N ASN A 211 -3.54 6.84 8.13
CA ASN A 211 -2.56 6.94 7.05
C ASN A 211 -2.37 5.58 6.38
N ASN A 212 -3.33 5.18 5.56
CA ASN A 212 -3.29 3.90 4.83
C ASN A 212 -3.12 4.09 3.31
N GLY A 213 -2.91 5.32 2.86
CA GLY A 213 -2.88 5.69 1.45
C GLY A 213 -1.66 5.09 0.73
N LYS A 214 -1.92 4.29 -0.29
CA LYS A 214 -0.90 3.57 -1.06
C LYS A 214 -0.96 3.94 -2.53
N GLY A 215 0.20 4.21 -3.12
CA GLY A 215 0.29 4.51 -4.55
C GLY A 215 -0.33 5.86 -4.86
N GLY A 216 0.43 6.93 -4.66
CA GLY A 216 -0.03 8.30 -4.94
C GLY A 216 -0.46 8.53 -6.39
N VAL A 217 -0.19 7.57 -7.28
CA VAL A 217 -0.77 7.47 -8.62
C VAL A 217 -1.28 6.05 -8.89
N ILE A 218 -0.43 5.04 -8.71
CA ILE A 218 -0.69 3.65 -9.09
C ILE A 218 -0.62 2.74 -7.85
N TYR A 219 -1.68 1.98 -7.62
CA TYR A 219 -1.70 0.85 -6.70
C TYR A 219 -1.84 -0.44 -7.50
N ALA A 220 -0.83 -1.31 -7.42
CA ALA A 220 -0.79 -2.56 -8.17
C ALA A 220 -0.60 -3.77 -7.23
N THR A 221 -1.52 -4.73 -7.29
CA THR A 221 -1.41 -6.02 -6.61
C THR A 221 -1.56 -7.13 -7.65
N SER A 222 -0.67 -8.13 -7.62
CA SER A 222 -0.71 -9.24 -8.58
C SER A 222 -0.91 -8.77 -10.03
N SER A 223 -0.19 -7.73 -10.47
CA SER A 223 -0.44 -7.06 -11.75
C SER A 223 0.86 -6.81 -12.52
N THR A 224 0.74 -6.51 -13.81
CA THR A 224 1.85 -6.05 -14.66
C THR A 224 1.66 -4.59 -15.02
N VAL A 225 2.66 -3.76 -14.71
CA VAL A 225 2.64 -2.32 -15.00
C VAL A 225 3.84 -1.95 -15.88
N THR A 226 3.56 -1.37 -17.05
CA THR A 226 4.59 -0.79 -17.94
C THR A 226 4.41 0.72 -18.02
N ILE A 227 5.50 1.45 -17.80
CA ILE A 227 5.54 2.91 -17.81
C ILE A 227 6.62 3.35 -18.79
N ASN A 228 6.23 4.10 -19.82
CA ASN A 228 7.09 4.58 -20.88
C ASN A 228 6.96 6.10 -21.01
N ALA A 229 8.10 6.79 -21.14
CA ALA A 229 8.16 8.21 -21.49
C ALA A 229 7.21 9.12 -20.69
N SER A 230 6.93 8.77 -19.44
CA SER A 230 5.89 9.41 -18.63
C SER A 230 6.50 10.24 -17.49
N ALA A 231 5.74 11.23 -17.01
CA ALA A 231 6.18 12.13 -15.95
C ALA A 231 5.23 12.08 -14.74
N PHE A 232 5.80 11.86 -13.56
CA PHE A 232 5.10 11.83 -12.27
C PHE A 232 5.66 12.95 -11.40
N ILE A 233 4.90 14.01 -11.23
CA ILE A 233 5.35 15.26 -10.59
C ILE A 233 4.48 15.58 -9.39
N SER A 234 5.12 15.76 -8.22
CA SER A 234 4.45 16.22 -7.00
C SER A 234 3.27 15.34 -6.55
N ASN A 235 3.32 14.03 -6.83
CA ASN A 235 2.30 13.10 -6.33
C ASN A 235 2.63 12.68 -4.90
N SER A 236 1.61 12.29 -4.14
CA SER A 236 1.80 11.95 -2.73
C SER A 236 0.99 10.75 -2.26
N ALA A 237 1.53 10.03 -1.27
CA ALA A 237 0.81 9.02 -0.51
C ALA A 237 1.00 9.29 0.99
N ASN A 238 -0.08 9.25 1.76
CA ASN A 238 0.04 9.46 3.21
C ASN A 238 0.59 8.22 3.94
N HIS A 239 0.87 7.11 3.24
CA HIS A 239 1.57 5.95 3.78
C HIS A 239 2.78 5.57 2.92
N ILE A 240 2.57 4.84 1.81
CA ILE A 240 3.67 4.23 1.04
C ILE A 240 3.48 4.36 -0.47
N GLY A 241 4.60 4.46 -1.19
CA GLY A 241 4.61 4.57 -2.65
C GLY A 241 4.02 5.90 -3.12
N GLY A 242 4.78 6.99 -3.01
CA GLY A 242 4.30 8.33 -3.36
C GLY A 242 3.88 8.48 -4.82
N VAL A 243 4.32 7.57 -5.69
CA VAL A 243 3.75 7.36 -7.03
C VAL A 243 3.21 5.95 -7.16
N VAL A 244 4.06 4.94 -6.99
CA VAL A 244 3.70 3.54 -7.24
C VAL A 244 3.84 2.73 -5.96
N TYR A 245 2.77 2.04 -5.61
CA TYR A 245 2.80 0.88 -4.73
C TYR A 245 2.63 -0.39 -5.56
N ALA A 246 3.52 -1.36 -5.41
CA ALA A 246 3.43 -2.65 -6.09
C ALA A 246 3.63 -3.81 -5.11
N SER A 247 2.72 -4.79 -5.15
CA SER A 247 2.83 -6.03 -4.38
C SER A 247 2.61 -7.24 -5.28
N SER A 248 3.45 -8.26 -5.18
CA SER A 248 3.35 -9.49 -5.99
C SER A 248 3.25 -9.19 -7.49
N SER A 249 3.92 -8.14 -7.97
CA SER A 249 3.69 -7.54 -9.29
C SER A 249 4.98 -7.44 -10.11
N THR A 250 4.83 -7.16 -11.41
CA THR A 250 5.95 -6.88 -12.32
C THR A 250 5.87 -5.46 -12.85
N LEU A 251 6.94 -4.68 -12.66
CA LEU A 251 7.04 -3.30 -13.10
C LEU A 251 8.15 -3.15 -14.14
N LYS A 252 7.85 -2.49 -15.25
CA LYS A 252 8.84 -2.05 -16.24
C LYS A 252 8.71 -0.56 -16.47
N ILE A 253 9.78 0.20 -16.22
CA ILE A 253 9.81 1.66 -16.33
C ILE A 253 10.90 2.04 -17.32
N ASN A 254 10.55 2.79 -18.37
CA ASN A 254 11.47 3.18 -19.44
C ASN A 254 11.39 4.69 -19.69
N GLY A 255 12.53 5.38 -19.69
CA GLY A 255 12.63 6.78 -20.11
C GLY A 255 11.69 7.73 -19.36
N SER A 256 11.39 7.46 -18.09
CA SER A 256 10.36 8.17 -17.33
C SER A 256 10.96 9.03 -16.22
N ARG A 257 10.19 10.00 -15.73
CA ARG A 257 10.62 10.97 -14.72
C ARG A 257 9.72 10.93 -13.49
N PHE A 258 10.32 10.81 -12.31
CA PHE A 258 9.66 10.86 -11.01
C PHE A 258 10.27 12.02 -10.21
N ASP A 259 9.54 13.13 -10.12
CA ASP A 259 10.04 14.37 -9.53
C ASP A 259 9.14 14.89 -8.40
N PHE A 260 9.74 15.27 -7.26
CA PHE A 260 9.03 15.83 -6.11
C PHE A 260 7.92 14.95 -5.52
N ASN A 261 7.99 13.63 -5.65
CA ASN A 261 6.95 12.75 -5.11
C ASN A 261 7.23 12.40 -3.64
N VAL A 262 6.17 12.24 -2.85
CA VAL A 262 6.26 12.11 -1.39
C VAL A 262 5.46 10.92 -0.88
N ALA A 263 6.07 10.09 -0.03
CA ALA A 263 5.37 9.16 0.84
C ALA A 263 5.65 9.53 2.30
N SER A 264 4.70 9.40 3.22
CA SER A 264 4.99 9.69 4.64
C SER A 264 5.93 8.63 5.24
N ASN A 265 5.77 7.37 4.85
CA ASN A 265 6.46 6.23 5.43
C ASN A 265 7.57 5.71 4.52
N SER A 266 7.23 5.11 3.38
CA SER A 266 8.24 4.40 2.56
C SER A 266 8.04 4.56 1.06
N GLY A 267 9.15 4.70 0.33
CA GLY A 267 9.17 4.76 -1.13
C GLY A 267 8.59 6.06 -1.68
N GLY A 268 9.36 7.15 -1.61
CA GLY A 268 8.88 8.48 -2.00
C GLY A 268 8.37 8.54 -3.45
N ALA A 269 8.99 7.78 -4.36
CA ALA A 269 8.42 7.48 -5.67
C ALA A 269 7.87 6.06 -5.72
N LEU A 270 8.70 5.06 -5.40
CA LEU A 270 8.37 3.64 -5.61
C LEU A 270 8.44 2.85 -4.31
N TYR A 271 7.37 2.14 -3.98
CA TYR A 271 7.36 1.09 -2.97
C TYR A 271 7.04 -0.24 -3.63
N VAL A 272 7.90 -1.25 -3.45
CA VAL A 272 7.69 -2.58 -4.04
C VAL A 272 7.86 -3.70 -3.01
N SER A 273 6.97 -4.68 -3.04
CA SER A 273 7.00 -5.87 -2.16
C SER A 273 6.78 -7.14 -2.96
N SER A 274 7.59 -8.18 -2.71
CA SER A 274 7.46 -9.49 -3.37
C SER A 274 7.36 -9.37 -4.91
N SER A 275 8.06 -8.40 -5.50
CA SER A 275 7.84 -7.93 -6.87
C SER A 275 9.15 -7.92 -7.68
N THR A 276 9.03 -7.83 -9.01
CA THR A 276 10.17 -7.60 -9.91
C THR A 276 10.05 -6.24 -10.58
N VAL A 277 11.11 -5.45 -10.56
CA VAL A 277 11.16 -4.10 -11.12
C VAL A 277 12.36 -3.95 -12.05
N LEU A 278 12.12 -3.48 -13.27
CA LEU A 278 13.16 -3.10 -14.22
C LEU A 278 13.00 -1.63 -14.61
N VAL A 279 14.06 -0.85 -14.43
CA VAL A 279 14.07 0.58 -14.73
C VAL A 279 15.19 0.91 -15.71
N TYR A 280 14.83 1.51 -16.85
CA TYR A 280 15.73 1.88 -17.92
C TYR A 280 15.70 3.39 -18.16
N GLY A 281 16.87 4.03 -18.20
CA GLY A 281 17.02 5.42 -18.65
C GLY A 281 16.09 6.42 -17.95
N SER A 282 15.75 6.20 -16.68
CA SER A 282 14.75 7.00 -15.97
C SER A 282 15.38 7.87 -14.89
N GLU A 283 14.69 8.95 -14.52
CA GLU A 283 15.17 9.94 -13.56
C GLU A 283 14.26 9.94 -12.32
N LEU A 284 14.86 9.75 -11.15
CA LEU A 284 14.17 9.85 -9.86
C LEU A 284 14.79 10.99 -9.07
N THR A 285 14.12 12.14 -9.04
CA THR A 285 14.64 13.37 -8.44
C THR A 285 13.74 13.96 -7.37
N SER A 286 14.34 14.52 -6.33
CA SER A 286 13.64 15.30 -5.29
C SER A 286 12.50 14.55 -4.58
N ASN A 287 12.52 13.22 -4.58
CA ASN A 287 11.50 12.41 -3.92
C ASN A 287 11.82 12.25 -2.43
N SER A 288 10.80 12.10 -1.60
CA SER A 288 10.95 12.06 -0.14
C SER A 288 10.09 10.99 0.54
N ALA A 289 10.66 10.30 1.52
CA ALA A 289 9.94 9.41 2.43
C ALA A 289 10.65 9.28 3.80
N SER A 290 10.06 8.58 4.76
CA SER A 290 10.80 8.24 5.98
C SER A 290 11.90 7.21 5.71
N HIS A 291 11.59 6.19 4.88
CA HIS A 291 12.52 5.15 4.42
C HIS A 291 12.45 5.01 2.89
N GLY A 292 13.60 4.87 2.22
CA GLY A 292 13.61 4.78 0.76
C GLY A 292 13.11 6.06 0.11
N GLY A 293 13.83 7.17 0.35
CA GLY A 293 13.46 8.51 -0.12
C GLY A 293 13.04 8.57 -1.59
N ALA A 294 13.73 7.82 -2.46
CA ALA A 294 13.28 7.55 -3.83
C ALA A 294 12.51 6.23 -3.91
N GLN A 295 13.11 5.15 -3.38
CA GLN A 295 12.56 3.82 -3.55
C GLN A 295 12.82 2.92 -2.35
N TYR A 296 11.80 2.12 -2.04
CA TYR A 296 11.83 1.07 -1.02
C TYR A 296 11.46 -0.28 -1.65
N ALA A 297 12.17 -1.34 -1.30
CA ALA A 297 11.90 -2.71 -1.72
C ALA A 297 11.93 -3.69 -0.54
N LYS A 298 10.96 -4.61 -0.52
CA LYS A 298 10.92 -5.76 0.38
C LYS A 298 10.75 -7.06 -0.41
N GLU A 299 11.53 -8.08 -0.11
CA GLU A 299 11.44 -9.42 -0.74
C GLU A 299 11.35 -9.36 -2.28
N SER A 300 12.03 -8.40 -2.90
CA SER A 300 11.85 -8.03 -4.31
C SER A 300 13.16 -8.08 -5.08
N ARG A 301 13.08 -8.04 -6.41
CA ARG A 301 14.25 -7.83 -7.27
C ARG A 301 14.10 -6.54 -8.05
N VAL A 302 15.05 -5.63 -7.92
CA VAL A 302 15.05 -4.32 -8.57
C VAL A 302 16.33 -4.13 -9.37
N SER A 303 16.21 -3.69 -10.62
CA SER A 303 17.36 -3.44 -11.47
C SER A 303 17.23 -2.10 -12.20
N PHE A 304 18.28 -1.29 -12.12
CA PHE A 304 18.39 0.01 -12.78
C PHE A 304 19.48 -0.01 -13.84
N TYR A 305 19.13 0.44 -15.05
CA TYR A 305 20.01 0.51 -16.21
C TYR A 305 20.01 1.93 -16.75
N GLY A 306 21.16 2.59 -16.78
CA GLY A 306 21.28 3.94 -17.38
C GLY A 306 20.43 5.01 -16.70
N SER A 307 20.03 4.81 -15.43
CA SER A 307 19.09 5.70 -14.73
C SER A 307 19.81 6.71 -13.84
N SER A 308 19.10 7.67 -13.27
CA SER A 308 19.68 8.66 -12.35
C SER A 308 18.83 8.93 -11.11
N PHE A 309 19.51 9.21 -10.00
CA PHE A 309 18.92 9.63 -8.74
C PHE A 309 19.51 10.96 -8.30
N GLY A 310 18.69 11.95 -7.97
CA GLY A 310 19.18 13.27 -7.55
C GLY A 310 18.33 13.92 -6.46
N ASN A 311 18.96 14.48 -5.43
CA ASN A 311 18.27 15.27 -4.38
C ASN A 311 17.11 14.55 -3.67
N ASN A 312 17.06 13.22 -3.69
CA ASN A 312 16.07 12.47 -2.93
C ASN A 312 16.44 12.50 -1.44
N THR A 313 15.44 12.50 -0.56
CA THR A 313 15.65 12.66 0.89
C THR A 313 14.91 11.59 1.68
N ALA A 314 15.54 11.11 2.76
CA ALA A 314 14.92 10.22 3.71
C ALA A 314 15.08 10.78 5.13
N SER A 315 14.00 10.87 5.91
CA SER A 315 14.05 11.50 7.24
C SER A 315 14.65 10.59 8.31
N SER A 316 14.48 9.27 8.17
CA SER A 316 14.95 8.27 9.15
C SER A 316 15.81 7.18 8.49
N GLY A 317 15.67 6.97 7.18
CA GLY A 317 16.39 5.93 6.43
C GLY A 317 17.29 6.47 5.32
N THR A 318 17.36 5.73 4.22
CA THR A 318 18.21 6.01 3.07
C THR A 318 17.40 6.38 1.83
N VAL A 319 18.06 6.93 0.80
CA VAL A 319 17.40 7.22 -0.49
C VAL A 319 16.88 5.94 -1.15
N LEU A 320 17.65 4.86 -1.07
CA LEU A 320 17.26 3.52 -1.52
C LEU A 320 17.32 2.53 -0.36
N ALA A 321 16.20 1.89 -0.05
CA ALA A 321 16.10 0.95 1.06
C ALA A 321 15.61 -0.42 0.56
N HIS A 322 16.37 -1.47 0.88
CA HIS A 322 16.12 -2.83 0.43
C HIS A 322 16.16 -3.80 1.61
N GLU A 323 15.06 -4.52 1.83
CA GLU A 323 14.96 -5.57 2.83
C GLU A 323 14.74 -6.90 2.14
N HIS A 324 15.64 -7.85 2.33
CA HIS A 324 15.56 -9.17 1.69
C HIS A 324 15.39 -9.08 0.17
N SER A 325 15.96 -8.06 -0.47
CA SER A 325 15.68 -7.68 -1.85
C SER A 325 16.94 -7.49 -2.69
N ASP A 326 17.03 -8.22 -3.80
CA ASP A 326 18.13 -8.09 -4.75
C ASP A 326 18.11 -6.74 -5.46
N LEU A 327 19.29 -6.15 -5.60
CA LEU A 327 19.47 -4.84 -6.21
C LEU A 327 20.60 -4.85 -7.22
N THR A 328 20.32 -4.39 -8.44
CA THR A 328 21.30 -4.28 -9.52
C THR A 328 21.38 -2.85 -10.08
N PHE A 329 22.61 -2.36 -10.26
CA PHE A 329 22.89 -1.10 -10.96
C PHE A 329 23.85 -1.32 -12.13
N ILE A 330 23.45 -0.86 -13.31
CA ILE A 330 24.31 -0.78 -14.48
C ILE A 330 24.25 0.65 -15.02
N ASN A 331 25.41 1.31 -15.13
CA ASN A 331 25.52 2.66 -15.71
C ASN A 331 24.54 3.68 -15.07
N THR A 332 24.30 3.57 -13.76
CA THR A 332 23.33 4.42 -13.02
C THR A 332 24.05 5.51 -12.24
N HIS A 333 23.53 6.74 -12.27
CA HIS A 333 24.15 7.92 -11.66
C HIS A 333 23.45 8.36 -10.37
N PHE A 334 24.23 8.79 -9.37
CA PHE A 334 23.72 9.24 -8.08
C PHE A 334 24.25 10.63 -7.72
N THR A 335 23.34 11.53 -7.36
CA THR A 335 23.61 12.83 -6.74
C THR A 335 22.87 12.88 -5.39
N VAL A 336 23.59 12.57 -4.31
CA VAL A 336 23.08 12.62 -2.93
C VAL A 336 23.70 13.79 -2.17
N ALA A 337 22.93 14.42 -1.28
CA ALA A 337 23.47 15.45 -0.40
C ALA A 337 24.50 14.84 0.57
N ALA A 338 25.49 15.65 0.99
CA ALA A 338 26.64 15.18 1.77
C ALA A 338 26.28 14.45 3.08
N ASP A 339 25.13 14.79 3.67
CA ASP A 339 24.68 14.27 4.96
C ASP A 339 23.55 13.22 4.84
N THR A 340 23.28 12.70 3.64
CA THR A 340 22.22 11.70 3.41
C THR A 340 22.82 10.33 3.12
N SER A 341 22.41 9.33 3.90
CA SER A 341 22.74 7.94 3.62
C SER A 341 22.09 7.51 2.29
N ALA A 342 22.91 7.19 1.29
CA ALA A 342 22.43 6.92 -0.05
C ALA A 342 21.63 5.61 -0.14
N MET A 343 22.09 4.57 0.54
CA MET A 343 21.58 3.22 0.34
C MET A 343 21.68 2.35 1.60
N PHE A 344 20.65 1.55 1.84
CA PHE A 344 20.61 0.48 2.84
C PHE A 344 20.11 -0.80 2.16
N VAL A 345 20.83 -1.90 2.37
CA VAL A 345 20.47 -3.22 1.85
C VAL A 345 20.67 -4.25 2.95
N ASP A 346 19.59 -4.94 3.34
CA ASP A 346 19.60 -6.03 4.31
C ASP A 346 19.34 -7.38 3.66
N PHE A 347 20.12 -8.40 4.04
CA PHE A 347 20.04 -9.79 3.59
C PHE A 347 19.72 -9.97 2.09
N ALA A 348 20.54 -9.41 1.20
CA ALA A 348 20.35 -9.51 -0.25
C ALA A 348 21.65 -9.56 -1.06
N GLU A 349 21.55 -9.94 -2.34
CA GLU A 349 22.63 -9.77 -3.31
C GLU A 349 22.59 -8.36 -3.92
N VAL A 350 23.72 -7.64 -3.82
CA VAL A 350 23.91 -6.34 -4.50
C VAL A 350 24.93 -6.54 -5.62
N SER A 351 24.51 -6.25 -6.85
CA SER A 351 25.38 -6.27 -8.04
C SER A 351 25.54 -4.86 -8.61
N VAL A 352 26.78 -4.38 -8.69
CA VAL A 352 27.10 -3.05 -9.24
C VAL A 352 28.06 -3.20 -10.41
N GLU A 353 27.66 -2.78 -11.60
CA GLU A 353 28.53 -2.67 -12.78
C GLU A 353 28.72 -1.19 -13.13
N LEU A 354 29.90 -0.65 -12.80
CA LEU A 354 30.26 0.76 -13.03
C LEU A 354 30.99 0.93 -14.37
N SER A 355 30.49 1.83 -15.21
CA SER A 355 31.24 2.45 -16.31
C SER A 355 31.90 3.73 -15.77
N CYS A 356 33.11 3.61 -15.23
CA CYS A 356 33.83 4.73 -14.62
C CYS A 356 34.06 5.92 -15.58
N ALA A 357 33.70 7.12 -15.14
CA ALA A 357 34.37 8.37 -15.53
C ALA A 357 34.42 9.45 -14.41
N THR A 358 33.60 9.38 -13.36
CA THR A 358 33.77 10.22 -12.15
C THR A 358 33.28 9.49 -10.89
N SER A 359 33.98 9.72 -9.79
CA SER A 359 33.93 9.03 -8.49
C SER A 359 32.55 9.01 -7.83
N VAL A 360 32.04 7.81 -7.51
CA VAL A 360 30.97 7.63 -6.51
C VAL A 360 31.60 7.04 -5.26
N CYS A 361 31.83 7.87 -4.25
CA CYS A 361 31.94 7.38 -2.88
C CYS A 361 30.50 7.17 -2.40
N LEU A 362 30.12 5.93 -2.09
CA LEU A 362 28.89 5.62 -1.37
C LEU A 362 29.20 5.59 0.14
N PRO A 363 29.07 6.71 0.87
CA PRO A 363 29.08 6.64 2.32
C PRO A 363 27.89 5.80 2.78
N GLY A 364 28.14 4.71 3.52
CA GLY A 364 27.10 3.87 4.12
C GLY A 364 27.03 2.41 3.64
N LEU A 365 27.85 1.96 2.68
CA LEU A 365 27.99 0.53 2.38
C LEU A 365 28.76 -0.18 3.50
N TYR A 366 28.05 -0.66 4.54
CA TYR A 366 28.59 -1.64 5.48
C TYR A 366 28.66 -3.01 4.78
N GLY A 367 29.71 -3.21 3.99
CA GLY A 367 29.98 -4.49 3.32
C GLY A 367 30.52 -4.30 1.90
N GLN A 368 31.85 -4.21 1.79
CA GLN A 368 32.64 -4.33 0.55
C GLN A 368 32.48 -3.19 -0.48
N CYS A 369 33.18 -2.08 -0.23
CA CYS A 369 33.83 -1.34 -1.32
C CYS A 369 35.27 -1.86 -1.44
N GLU A 370 35.51 -2.89 -2.25
CA GLU A 370 36.84 -3.13 -2.81
C GLU A 370 36.87 -2.65 -4.26
N ALA A 371 37.88 -1.86 -4.58
CA ALA A 371 38.09 -1.27 -5.88
C ALA A 371 38.39 -2.35 -6.93
N PHE A 372 37.67 -2.32 -8.05
CA PHE A 372 38.16 -2.80 -9.35
C PHE A 372 37.80 -1.80 -10.44
#